data_AF-A0A7R9VRP1-F1
#
_entry.id   AF-A0A7R9VRP1-F1
#
_cell.length_a   1.000
_cell.length_b   1.000
_cell.length_c   1.000
_cell.angle_alpha   90.00
_cell.angle_beta   90.00
_cell.angle_gamma   90.00
#
_symmetry.space_group_name_H-M   'P 1'
#
loop_
_entity.id
_entity.type
_entity.pdbx_description
1 polymer ?
#
loop_
_entity_poly.entity_id
_entity_poly.type
_entity_poly.pdbx_seq_one_letter_code
_entity_poly.pdbx_strand_id
1 'polypeptide(L)'
;SQPTPKLSLEELEDNLALYMEEEFSIVLEDGSERQVADLIWRMYETCAHGDFSVARQVVANAQKVVASQATQKVVVQDDDDMCDVEDGSGVQPSASAQAYAAESVFGAPSPKHTSDLPPPRQLGDPEPEKPKVELDDDGFAPVQTKKSRRPKNK
;
A
#
# COMPACT_ATOMS: atom_id res chain seq x y z
N SER A 1 6.89 -8.03 38.81
CA SER A 1 7.67 -9.10 38.16
C SER A 1 8.42 -8.44 37.03
N GLN A 2 9.75 -8.34 37.10
CA GLN A 2 10.52 -7.79 35.98
C GLN A 2 10.49 -8.83 34.85
N PRO A 3 10.17 -8.44 33.60
CA PRO A 3 10.26 -9.35 32.49
C PRO A 3 11.75 -9.64 32.24
N THR A 4 12.14 -10.89 32.39
CA THR A 4 13.49 -11.34 32.03
C THR A 4 13.56 -11.41 30.51
N PRO A 5 14.42 -10.62 29.85
CA PRO A 5 14.61 -10.74 28.42
C PRO A 5 15.17 -12.13 28.09
N LYS A 6 14.57 -12.78 27.10
CA LYS A 6 14.99 -14.11 26.62
C LYS A 6 16.14 -14.04 25.60
N LEU A 7 16.46 -12.84 25.18
CA LEU A 7 17.35 -12.54 24.08
C LEU A 7 18.27 -11.41 24.58
N SER A 8 19.56 -11.49 24.27
CA SER A 8 20.54 -10.44 24.58
C SER A 8 20.60 -9.39 23.47
N LEU A 9 21.26 -8.27 23.74
CA LEU A 9 21.46 -7.22 22.74
C LEU A 9 22.28 -7.72 21.54
N GLU A 10 23.34 -8.49 21.80
CA GLU A 10 24.21 -9.06 20.76
C GLU A 10 23.44 -10.04 19.87
N GLU A 11 22.61 -10.89 20.48
CA GLU A 11 21.73 -11.78 19.70
C GLU A 11 20.68 -10.99 18.90
N LEU A 12 20.20 -9.84 19.39
CA LEU A 12 19.26 -9.00 18.64
C LEU A 12 19.92 -8.39 17.41
N GLU A 13 21.14 -7.89 17.58
CA GLU A 13 22.00 -7.35 16.51
C GLU A 13 22.24 -8.42 15.42
N ASP A 14 22.71 -9.60 15.82
CA ASP A 14 22.98 -10.72 14.91
C ASP A 14 21.73 -11.18 14.16
N ASN A 15 20.58 -11.28 14.85
CA ASN A 15 19.32 -11.65 14.20
C ASN A 15 18.84 -10.59 13.19
N LEU A 16 19.07 -9.31 13.48
CA LEU A 16 18.71 -8.23 12.58
C LEU A 16 19.59 -8.25 11.32
N ALA A 17 20.89 -8.44 11.50
CA ALA A 17 21.85 -8.56 10.39
C ALA A 17 21.53 -9.77 9.52
N LEU A 18 21.29 -10.93 10.14
CA LEU A 18 20.91 -12.16 9.44
C LEU A 18 19.63 -11.97 8.63
N TYR A 19 18.60 -11.35 9.21
CA TYR A 19 17.34 -11.11 8.50
C TYR A 19 17.51 -10.18 7.28
N MET A 20 18.34 -9.15 7.41
CA MET A 20 18.64 -8.24 6.30
C MET A 20 19.42 -8.93 5.18
N GLU A 21 20.32 -9.85 5.52
CA GLU A 21 21.06 -10.66 4.56
C GLU A 21 20.15 -11.71 3.88
N GLU A 22 19.36 -12.46 4.66
CA GLU A 22 18.54 -13.55 4.13
C GLU A 22 17.33 -13.05 3.30
N GLU A 23 16.60 -12.04 3.80
CA GLU A 23 15.36 -11.59 3.16
C GLU A 23 15.62 -10.55 2.06
N PHE A 24 16.60 -9.67 2.27
CA PHE A 24 16.86 -8.54 1.36
C PHE A 24 18.19 -8.67 0.61
N SER A 25 19.04 -9.65 0.92
CA SER A 25 20.40 -9.76 0.38
C SER A 25 21.23 -8.50 0.62
N ILE A 26 20.99 -7.83 1.75
CA ILE A 26 21.69 -6.62 2.18
C ILE A 26 22.64 -6.99 3.31
N VAL A 27 23.92 -6.64 3.14
CA VAL A 27 24.93 -6.74 4.20
C VAL A 27 25.08 -5.34 4.82
N LEU A 28 24.87 -5.26 6.14
CA LEU A 28 25.08 -4.04 6.91
C LEU A 28 26.50 -4.07 7.49
N GLU A 29 27.36 -3.18 7.01
CA GLU A 29 28.75 -3.02 7.51
C GLU A 29 28.96 -1.69 8.24
N ASP A 30 27.90 -0.87 8.31
CA ASP A 30 27.94 0.48 8.88
C ASP A 30 27.58 0.51 10.38
N GLY A 31 27.26 -0.64 10.98
CA GLY A 31 26.87 -0.75 12.38
C GLY A 31 25.47 -0.22 12.66
N SER A 32 24.65 -0.01 11.62
CA SER A 32 23.27 0.47 11.76
C SER A 32 22.38 -0.56 12.46
N GLU A 33 22.62 -1.85 12.25
CA GLU A 33 21.99 -2.98 12.92
C GLU A 33 22.10 -2.89 14.45
N ARG A 34 23.28 -2.52 14.95
CA ARG A 34 23.55 -2.34 16.38
C ARG A 34 22.78 -1.15 16.94
N GLN A 35 22.70 -0.04 16.20
CA GLN A 35 21.97 1.15 16.64
C GLN A 35 20.47 0.88 16.75
N VAL A 36 19.91 0.14 15.79
CA VAL A 36 18.50 -0.27 15.82
C VAL A 36 18.27 -1.24 16.98
N ALA A 37 19.15 -2.22 17.19
CA ALA A 37 19.08 -3.15 18.31
C ALA A 37 19.13 -2.42 19.67
N ASP A 38 20.03 -1.44 19.86
CA ASP A 38 20.13 -0.63 21.08
C ASP A 38 18.84 0.17 21.34
N LEU A 39 18.24 0.73 20.29
CA LEU A 39 16.98 1.46 20.41
C LEU A 39 15.82 0.53 20.84
N ILE A 40 15.70 -0.63 20.22
CA ILE A 40 14.67 -1.63 20.55
C ILE A 40 14.86 -2.11 21.99
N TRP A 41 16.10 -2.41 22.38
CA TRP A 41 16.44 -2.83 23.74
C TRP A 41 16.08 -1.77 24.77
N ARG A 42 16.49 -0.52 24.54
CA ARG A 42 16.17 0.60 25.43
C ARG A 42 14.67 0.79 25.56
N MET A 43 13.92 0.69 24.47
CA MET A 43 12.46 0.73 24.50
C MET A 43 11.86 -0.40 25.34
N TYR A 44 12.36 -1.62 25.18
CA TYR A 44 11.93 -2.78 25.97
C TYR A 44 12.17 -2.56 27.48
N GLU A 45 13.37 -2.11 27.86
CA GLU A 45 13.70 -1.83 29.25
C GLU A 45 12.83 -0.71 29.84
N THR A 46 12.66 0.41 29.14
CA THR A 46 11.83 1.51 29.65
C THR A 46 10.37 1.09 29.80
N CYS A 47 9.84 0.32 28.85
CA CYS A 47 8.48 -0.20 28.91
C CYS A 47 8.31 -1.22 30.05
N ALA A 48 9.33 -2.03 30.34
CA ALA A 48 9.33 -2.95 31.48
C ALA A 48 9.26 -2.21 32.82
N HIS A 49 9.79 -0.99 32.89
CA HIS A 49 9.69 -0.10 34.05
C HIS A 49 8.39 0.74 34.09
N GLY A 50 7.53 0.61 33.06
CA GLY A 50 6.28 1.36 32.95
C GLY A 50 6.42 2.76 32.37
N ASP A 51 7.61 3.14 31.88
CA ASP A 51 7.81 4.38 31.15
C ASP A 51 7.76 4.15 29.63
N PHE A 52 6.74 4.74 29.00
CA PHE A 52 6.51 4.68 27.56
C PHE A 52 6.93 5.98 26.85
N SER A 53 7.73 6.83 27.49
CA SER A 53 8.22 8.10 26.93
C SER A 53 9.02 7.89 25.64
N VAL A 54 10.00 6.98 25.65
CA VAL A 54 10.86 6.67 24.50
C VAL A 54 10.03 6.16 23.31
N ALA A 55 9.15 5.19 23.55
CA ALA A 55 8.27 4.66 22.51
C ALA A 55 7.40 5.76 21.87
N ARG A 56 6.82 6.64 22.69
CA ARG A 56 6.03 7.78 22.21
C ARG A 56 6.88 8.78 21.42
N GLN A 57 8.10 9.03 21.85
CA GLN A 57 9.03 9.91 21.15
C GLN A 57 9.43 9.36 19.78
N VAL A 58 9.73 8.06 19.68
CA VAL A 58 10.05 7.41 18.40
C VAL A 58 8.89 7.51 17.42
N VAL A 59 7.65 7.24 17.88
CA VAL A 59 6.44 7.40 17.04
C VAL A 59 6.24 8.84 16.61
N ALA A 60 6.39 9.81 17.52
CA ALA A 60 6.24 11.22 17.19
C ALA A 60 7.30 11.70 16.18
N ASN A 61 8.54 11.21 16.30
CA ASN A 61 9.60 11.51 15.35
C ASN A 61 9.30 10.91 13.97
N ALA A 62 8.85 9.66 13.91
CA ALA A 62 8.45 9.02 12.66
C ALA A 62 7.32 9.80 11.96
N GLN A 63 6.30 10.22 12.71
CA GLN A 63 5.20 11.04 12.17
C GLN A 63 5.67 12.38 11.60
N LYS A 64 6.63 13.06 12.26
CA LYS A 64 7.22 14.31 11.76
C LYS A 64 7.98 14.11 10.45
N VAL A 65 8.74 13.02 10.34
CA VAL A 65 9.48 12.67 9.11
C VAL A 65 8.50 12.39 7.97
N VAL A 66 7.46 11.60 8.21
CA VAL A 66 6.42 11.29 7.21
C VAL A 66 5.68 12.56 6.78
N ALA A 67 5.31 13.44 7.72
CA ALA A 67 4.66 14.71 7.40
C ALA A 67 5.58 15.64 6.57
N SER A 68 6.89 15.59 6.81
CA SER A 68 7.87 16.39 6.09
C SER A 68 8.14 15.81 4.69
N GLN A 69 8.19 14.49 4.53
CA GLN A 69 8.31 13.83 3.23
C GLN A 69 7.08 14.05 2.34
N ALA A 70 5.88 14.17 2.90
CA ALA A 70 4.67 14.52 2.15
C ALA A 70 4.75 15.92 1.48
N THR A 71 5.67 16.78 1.93
CA THR A 71 5.91 18.11 1.34
C THR A 71 7.11 18.17 0.38
N GLN A 72 7.87 17.07 0.23
CA GLN A 72 8.92 17.02 -0.77
C GLN A 72 8.30 16.88 -2.16
N LYS A 73 8.09 18.02 -2.81
CA LYS A 73 7.80 18.09 -4.25
C LYS A 73 9.03 17.53 -4.97
N VAL A 74 8.95 16.29 -5.45
CA VAL A 74 9.94 15.72 -6.35
C VAL A 74 9.99 16.62 -7.59
N VAL A 75 11.01 17.46 -7.67
CA VAL A 75 11.33 18.21 -8.88
C VAL A 75 12.10 17.21 -9.73
N VAL A 76 11.42 16.66 -10.74
CA VAL A 76 12.10 16.02 -11.86
C VAL A 76 12.90 17.14 -12.53
N GLN A 77 14.22 17.10 -12.35
CA GLN A 77 15.12 17.92 -13.14
C GLN A 77 15.31 17.15 -14.44
N ASP A 78 14.50 17.49 -15.44
CA ASP A 78 14.79 17.15 -16.83
C ASP A 78 16.05 17.92 -17.21
N ASP A 79 17.22 17.35 -16.93
CA ASP A 79 18.42 17.71 -17.65
C ASP A 79 18.23 17.20 -19.08
N ASP A 80 17.72 18.09 -19.94
CA ASP A 80 17.73 18.00 -21.40
C ASP A 80 19.18 17.81 -21.90
N ASP A 81 19.73 16.60 -21.76
CA ASP A 81 20.91 16.16 -22.49
C ASP A 81 20.47 15.32 -23.69
N MET A 82 20.57 15.97 -24.85
CA MET A 82 20.26 15.51 -26.20
C MET A 82 20.75 14.07 -26.48
N CYS A 83 19.82 13.11 -26.41
CA CYS A 83 19.95 11.83 -27.10
C CYS A 83 19.01 11.86 -28.31
N ASP A 84 19.52 12.37 -29.44
CA ASP A 84 18.89 12.25 -30.75
C ASP A 84 18.78 10.77 -31.12
N VAL A 85 17.62 10.18 -30.88
CA VAL A 85 17.21 8.89 -31.42
C VAL A 85 15.92 9.11 -32.20
N GLU A 86 16.08 9.39 -33.49
CA GLU A 86 15.01 9.20 -34.46
C GLU A 86 14.53 7.74 -34.40
N ASP A 87 13.26 7.51 -34.06
CA ASP A 87 12.29 6.86 -34.95
C ASP A 87 10.98 6.49 -34.21
N GLY A 88 9.89 7.12 -34.66
CA GLY A 88 8.51 6.62 -34.73
C GLY A 88 7.86 5.82 -33.59
N SER A 89 6.95 6.45 -32.84
CA SER A 89 5.48 6.16 -32.90
C SER A 89 4.75 6.82 -31.72
N GLY A 90 3.64 7.51 -32.03
CA GLY A 90 3.03 8.52 -31.17
C GLY A 90 2.37 8.01 -29.89
N VAL A 91 2.72 8.65 -28.77
CA VAL A 91 1.93 8.63 -27.54
C VAL A 91 1.25 10.00 -27.41
N GLN A 92 -0.08 10.01 -27.52
CA GLN A 92 -0.91 11.19 -27.31
C GLN A 92 -0.96 11.60 -25.82
N PRO A 93 -1.25 12.88 -25.52
CA PRO A 93 -0.87 13.51 -24.27
C PRO A 93 -1.87 13.32 -23.11
N SER A 94 -1.32 13.35 -21.90
CA SER A 94 -1.86 14.04 -20.73
C SER A 94 -3.22 13.58 -20.17
N ALA A 95 -3.20 12.52 -19.38
CA ALA A 95 -4.02 12.47 -18.16
C ALA A 95 -3.08 12.76 -16.97
N SER A 96 -3.22 13.92 -16.35
CA SER A 96 -2.44 14.26 -15.15
C SER A 96 -2.70 13.21 -14.07
N ALA A 97 -1.69 12.86 -13.27
CA ALA A 97 -1.81 11.90 -12.18
C ALA A 97 -2.94 12.24 -11.18
N GLN A 98 -3.31 13.52 -11.09
CA GLN A 98 -4.45 14.00 -10.32
C GLN A 98 -5.81 13.51 -10.86
N ALA A 99 -5.95 13.32 -12.17
CA ALA A 99 -7.18 12.77 -12.76
C ALA A 99 -7.38 11.30 -12.39
N TYR A 100 -6.29 10.51 -12.35
CA TYR A 100 -6.33 9.11 -11.89
C TYR A 100 -6.61 8.99 -10.39
N ALA A 101 -6.03 9.88 -9.57
CA ALA A 101 -6.28 9.87 -8.12
C ALA A 101 -7.69 10.33 -7.74
N ALA A 102 -8.32 11.18 -8.56
CA ALA A 102 -9.69 11.65 -8.36
C ALA A 102 -10.75 10.65 -8.84
N GLU A 103 -10.37 9.65 -9.62
CA GLU A 103 -11.28 8.60 -10.06
C GLU A 103 -11.45 7.56 -8.95
N SER A 104 -12.60 7.60 -8.27
CA SER A 104 -12.95 6.60 -7.24
C SER A 104 -12.93 5.20 -7.85
N VAL A 105 -11.86 4.44 -7.54
CA VAL A 105 -11.61 3.05 -7.96
C VAL A 105 -12.78 2.12 -7.62
N PHE A 106 -13.55 2.45 -6.58
CA PHE A 106 -14.84 1.85 -6.29
C PHE A 106 -15.89 2.88 -6.66
N GLY A 107 -16.61 2.64 -7.76
CA GLY A 107 -17.50 3.60 -8.41
C GLY A 107 -18.36 4.43 -7.45
N ALA A 108 -18.75 5.62 -7.90
CA ALA A 108 -19.50 6.61 -7.12
C ALA A 108 -20.61 5.96 -6.28
N PRO A 109 -20.81 6.38 -5.01
CA PRO A 109 -21.84 5.83 -4.16
C PRO A 109 -23.19 5.97 -4.87
N SER A 110 -23.80 4.83 -5.20
CA SER A 110 -25.10 4.81 -5.82
C SER A 110 -26.11 5.54 -4.93
N PRO A 111 -26.96 6.42 -5.48
CA PRO A 111 -28.02 7.03 -4.71
C PRO A 111 -28.88 5.93 -4.12
N LYS A 112 -29.11 6.00 -2.79
CA LYS A 112 -29.86 5.05 -1.97
C LYS A 112 -31.03 4.44 -2.74
N HIS A 113 -30.89 3.18 -3.15
CA HIS A 113 -31.99 2.46 -3.73
C HIS A 113 -32.93 2.02 -2.60
N THR A 114 -34.16 2.48 -2.72
CA THR A 114 -35.31 2.15 -1.91
C THR A 114 -35.51 0.65 -1.77
N SER A 115 -35.83 0.24 -0.54
CA SER A 115 -36.60 -0.95 -0.13
C SER A 115 -37.06 -1.88 -1.25
N ASP A 116 -36.36 -3.00 -1.42
CA ASP A 116 -36.92 -4.35 -1.70
C ASP A 116 -35.76 -5.36 -1.92
N LEU A 117 -34.76 -5.33 -1.05
CA LEU A 117 -33.78 -6.41 -0.97
C LEU A 117 -34.06 -7.21 0.31
N PRO A 118 -34.08 -8.54 0.23
CA PRO A 118 -34.28 -9.37 1.41
C PRO A 118 -33.20 -9.06 2.45
N PRO A 119 -33.55 -9.14 3.75
CA PRO A 119 -32.64 -8.78 4.82
C PRO A 119 -31.30 -9.52 4.72
N PRO A 120 -30.21 -8.90 5.17
CA PRO A 120 -28.87 -9.47 5.10
C PRO A 120 -28.82 -10.82 5.82
N ARG A 121 -28.25 -11.82 5.13
CA ARG A 121 -28.17 -13.21 5.58
C ARG A 121 -27.40 -13.33 6.89
N GLN A 122 -27.91 -14.15 7.80
CA GLN A 122 -27.17 -14.53 8.99
C GLN A 122 -26.26 -15.72 8.67
N LEU A 123 -25.12 -15.78 9.37
CA LEU A 123 -24.09 -16.79 9.19
C LEU A 123 -24.69 -18.20 9.43
N GLY A 124 -25.02 -18.91 8.35
CA GLY A 124 -25.68 -20.22 8.38
C GLY A 124 -26.63 -20.52 7.21
N ASP A 125 -27.08 -19.52 6.44
CA ASP A 125 -27.98 -19.76 5.31
C ASP A 125 -27.24 -20.28 4.05
N PRO A 126 -27.75 -21.32 3.36
CA PRO A 126 -27.09 -21.91 2.18
C PRO A 126 -26.99 -20.93 1.01
N GLU A 127 -25.79 -20.76 0.46
CA GLU A 127 -25.42 -19.78 -0.59
C GLU A 127 -26.37 -19.90 -1.80
N PRO A 128 -26.95 -18.80 -2.31
CA PRO A 128 -27.77 -18.87 -3.51
C PRO A 128 -26.86 -19.22 -4.68
N GLU A 129 -27.27 -20.23 -5.46
CA GLU A 129 -26.48 -20.72 -6.60
C GLU A 129 -26.16 -19.56 -7.56
N LYS A 130 -24.86 -19.27 -7.67
CA LYS A 130 -24.36 -18.27 -8.60
C LYS A 130 -24.78 -18.70 -10.01
N PRO A 131 -25.43 -17.81 -10.81
CA PRO A 131 -25.78 -18.15 -12.18
C PRO A 131 -24.50 -18.52 -12.93
N LYS A 132 -24.50 -19.70 -13.55
CA LYS A 132 -23.37 -20.18 -14.37
C LYS A 132 -23.11 -19.15 -15.46
N VAL A 133 -21.97 -18.49 -15.37
CA VAL A 133 -21.42 -17.70 -16.48
C VAL A 133 -20.95 -18.72 -17.51
N GLU A 134 -21.66 -18.78 -18.63
CA GLU A 134 -21.21 -19.58 -19.79
C GLU A 134 -19.95 -18.92 -20.34
N LEU A 135 -18.82 -19.61 -20.19
CA LEU A 135 -17.54 -19.24 -20.79
C LEU A 135 -17.52 -19.82 -22.21
N ASP A 136 -17.16 -18.99 -23.19
CA ASP A 136 -16.99 -19.42 -24.58
C ASP A 136 -15.75 -20.32 -24.75
N ASP A 137 -15.56 -20.94 -25.91
CA ASP A 137 -14.41 -21.83 -26.23
C ASP A 137 -13.03 -21.16 -26.05
N ASP A 138 -12.98 -19.82 -26.01
CA ASP A 138 -11.77 -19.03 -25.72
C ASP A 138 -11.56 -18.73 -24.20
N GLY A 139 -12.45 -19.18 -23.32
CA GLY A 139 -12.34 -18.99 -21.86
C GLY A 139 -12.61 -17.55 -21.37
N PHE A 140 -13.06 -16.66 -22.25
CA PHE A 140 -13.42 -15.29 -21.92
C PHE A 140 -14.94 -15.11 -21.87
N ALA A 141 -15.42 -14.33 -20.89
CA ALA A 141 -16.82 -13.94 -20.81
C ALA A 141 -17.09 -12.73 -21.73
N PRO A 142 -18.19 -12.73 -22.51
CA PRO A 142 -18.51 -11.61 -23.39
C PRO A 142 -18.85 -10.35 -22.59
N VAL A 143 -18.12 -9.25 -22.87
CA VAL A 143 -18.38 -7.94 -22.25
C VAL A 143 -19.69 -7.38 -22.80
N GLN A 144 -20.71 -7.24 -21.94
CA GLN A 144 -21.97 -6.63 -22.33
C GLN A 144 -21.82 -5.12 -22.53
N THR A 145 -21.55 -4.69 -23.77
CA THR A 145 -21.60 -3.27 -24.10
C THR A 145 -23.04 -2.82 -24.25
N LYS A 146 -23.55 -2.01 -23.30
CA LYS A 146 -24.86 -1.35 -23.41
C LYS A 146 -24.87 -0.43 -24.64
N LYS A 147 -25.58 -0.85 -25.68
CA LYS A 147 -25.79 -0.10 -26.92
C LYS A 147 -26.63 1.15 -26.62
N SER A 148 -25.99 2.31 -26.46
CA SER A 148 -26.66 3.60 -26.30
C SER A 148 -27.42 3.96 -27.58
N ARG A 149 -28.76 3.90 -27.52
CA ARG A 149 -29.64 4.41 -28.57
C ARG A 149 -29.67 5.95 -28.46
N ARG A 150 -28.94 6.64 -29.34
CA ARG A 150 -29.14 8.09 -29.56
C ARG A 150 -30.55 8.33 -30.15
N PRO A 151 -31.39 9.19 -29.55
CA PRO A 151 -32.59 9.68 -30.24
C PRO A 151 -32.17 10.69 -31.32
N LYS A 152 -32.63 10.46 -32.56
CA LYS A 152 -32.56 11.46 -33.63
C LYS A 152 -33.67 12.49 -33.38
N ASN A 153 -33.28 13.73 -33.06
CA ASN A 153 -34.13 14.90 -33.22
C ASN A 153 -33.60 15.72 -34.40
N LYS A 154 -34.23 15.61 -35.57
CA LYS A 154 -34.81 16.70 -36.36
C LYS A 154 -35.48 16.14 -37.62
#